data_AF-A0A376EWB6-F1
#
_entry.id   AF-A0A376EWB6-F1
#
_cell.length_a   1.000
_cell.length_b   1.000
_cell.length_c   1.000
_cell.angle_alpha   90.00
_cell.angle_beta   90.00
_cell.angle_gamma   90.00
#
_symmetry.space_group_name_H-M   'P 1'
#
loop_
_entity.id
_entity.type
_entity.pdbx_description
1 polymer ?
#
loop_
_entity_poly.entity_id
_entity_poly.type
_entity_poly.pdbx_seq_one_letter_code
_entity_poly.pdbx_strand_id
1 'polypeptide(L)'
;MANLPETPQWEEGIYQIEVSDPVLGGPDGISNRQAKQLASRTSYLRQKVEKSGTDLAAHIAAADPHTQYAPKASPTFTGTPTAPTPANSDNSKKLATTEFVAKALAALAGSAPETLDTLKELADALGNDPNFATTVLNKLAEKLAKDQNGADIPDPALFVKKPWFRGSGKDGGCYRFIECFRVVKNPNRRRRICHFAMGKSSSHSNFE
;
A
#
# COMPACT_ATOMS: atom_id res chain seq x y z
N MET A 1 71.51 16.53 33.13
CA MET A 1 71.08 16.13 34.49
C MET A 1 70.61 14.68 34.43
N ALA A 2 71.02 13.83 35.36
CA ALA A 2 70.63 12.42 35.37
C ALA A 2 69.28 12.27 36.08
N ASN A 3 68.18 12.23 35.32
CA ASN A 3 66.86 11.92 35.88
C ASN A 3 66.73 10.41 36.05
N LEU A 4 65.97 9.98 37.06
CA LEU A 4 65.56 8.59 37.20
C LEU A 4 64.59 8.23 36.06
N PRO A 5 64.75 7.09 35.37
CA PRO A 5 63.79 6.65 34.38
C PRO A 5 62.50 6.19 35.07
N GLU A 6 61.38 6.82 34.71
CA GLU A 6 60.05 6.47 35.20
C GLU A 6 59.36 5.53 34.21
N THR A 7 58.98 4.34 34.66
CA THR A 7 58.18 3.40 33.88
C THR A 7 56.79 3.27 34.52
N PRO A 8 55.69 3.38 33.77
CA PRO A 8 54.34 3.29 34.33
C PRO A 8 53.98 1.85 34.68
N GLN A 9 54.56 1.35 35.76
CA GLN A 9 54.41 -0.01 36.23
C GLN A 9 53.95 0.02 37.69
N TRP A 10 52.95 -0.80 38.00
CA TRP A 10 52.49 -0.97 39.37
C TRP A 10 53.38 -1.99 40.08
N GLU A 11 54.32 -1.48 40.87
CA GLU A 11 55.13 -2.30 41.78
C GLU A 11 54.25 -2.83 42.92
N GLU A 12 54.42 -4.08 43.36
CA GLU A 12 53.64 -4.64 44.49
C GLU A 12 54.09 -4.10 45.85
N GLY A 13 55.38 -3.80 46.00
CA GLY A 13 55.97 -3.22 47.20
C GLY A 13 56.97 -2.10 46.88
N ILE A 14 57.30 -1.30 47.89
CA ILE A 14 58.46 -0.41 47.84
C ILE A 14 59.55 -1.11 48.63
N TYR A 15 60.70 -1.34 48.00
CA TYR A 15 61.86 -1.93 48.64
C TYR A 15 62.23 -1.11 49.87
N GLN A 16 62.62 -1.75 50.96
CA GLN A 16 63.18 -1.09 52.12
C GLN A 16 64.69 -1.32 52.07
N ILE A 17 65.48 -0.25 52.12
CA ILE A 17 66.94 -0.40 52.18
C ILE A 17 67.30 -1.08 53.50
N GLU A 18 68.09 -2.14 53.38
CA GLU A 18 68.58 -2.91 54.52
C GLU A 18 69.95 -2.38 54.98
N VAL A 19 70.34 -2.68 56.21
CA VAL A 19 71.62 -2.22 56.78
C VAL A 19 72.83 -2.84 56.07
N SER A 20 72.65 -4.01 55.45
CA SER A 20 73.66 -4.71 54.66
C SER A 20 73.78 -4.23 53.22
N ASP A 21 72.87 -3.37 52.74
CA ASP A 21 72.85 -2.93 51.34
C ASP A 21 73.97 -1.93 51.04
N PRO A 22 74.81 -2.17 50.02
CA PRO A 22 75.81 -1.20 49.57
C PRO A 22 75.16 0.09 49.02
N VAL A 23 75.75 1.24 49.36
CA VAL A 23 75.34 2.54 48.79
C VAL A 23 75.86 2.67 47.36
N LEU A 24 75.11 2.10 46.42
CA LEU A 24 75.39 2.15 44.99
C LEU A 24 74.45 3.13 44.31
N GLY A 25 75.03 4.13 43.64
CA GLY A 25 74.31 5.06 42.77
C GLY A 25 74.16 4.54 41.33
N GLY A 26 73.74 5.42 40.43
CA GLY A 26 73.49 5.08 39.03
C GLY A 26 72.10 4.49 38.77
N PRO A 27 71.77 4.14 37.51
CA PRO A 27 70.42 3.73 37.09
C PRO A 27 69.88 2.48 37.79
N ASP A 28 70.78 1.55 38.12
CA ASP A 28 70.46 0.26 38.76
C ASP A 28 71.01 0.15 40.19
N GLY A 29 71.45 1.28 40.75
CA GLY A 29 71.94 1.35 42.12
C GLY A 29 70.86 1.12 43.17
N ILE A 30 71.18 0.37 44.23
CA ILE A 30 70.24 0.00 45.30
C ILE A 30 69.68 1.26 45.99
N SER A 31 70.48 2.31 46.13
CA SER A 31 70.06 3.58 46.76
C SER A 31 68.94 4.29 46.00
N ASN A 32 68.77 4.04 44.70
CA ASN A 32 67.76 4.66 43.86
C ASN A 32 66.49 3.81 43.71
N ARG A 33 66.47 2.57 44.21
CA ARG A 33 65.39 1.61 43.97
C ARG A 33 64.05 2.09 44.51
N GLN A 34 64.01 2.59 45.74
CA GLN A 34 62.77 3.05 46.39
C GLN A 34 62.14 4.23 45.62
N ALA A 35 62.98 5.20 45.23
CA ALA A 35 62.56 6.37 44.47
C ALA A 35 62.03 5.99 43.08
N LYS A 36 62.71 5.06 42.39
CA LYS A 36 62.27 4.52 41.09
C LYS A 36 60.90 3.85 41.21
N GLN A 37 60.69 2.99 42.20
CA GLN A 37 59.43 2.29 42.42
C GLN A 37 58.26 3.25 42.74
N LEU A 38 58.51 4.27 43.57
CA LEU A 38 57.54 5.32 43.87
C LEU A 38 57.17 6.15 42.64
N ALA A 39 58.17 6.54 41.84
CA ALA A 39 57.95 7.30 40.61
C ALA A 39 57.15 6.47 39.59
N SER A 40 57.52 5.20 39.40
CA SER A 40 56.80 4.27 38.51
C SER A 40 55.34 4.08 38.88
N ARG A 41 55.02 3.91 40.17
CA ARG A 41 53.64 3.84 40.67
C ARG A 41 52.86 5.14 40.46
N THR A 42 53.50 6.28 40.70
CA THR A 42 52.87 7.60 40.51
C THR A 42 52.54 7.82 39.03
N SER A 43 53.47 7.47 38.13
CA SER A 43 53.27 7.50 36.68
C SER A 43 52.13 6.57 36.24
N TYR A 44 52.08 5.34 36.78
CA TYR A 44 50.98 4.40 36.53
C TYR A 44 49.60 4.95 36.94
N LEU A 45 49.48 5.49 38.16
CA LEU A 45 48.23 6.05 38.66
C LEU A 45 47.81 7.28 37.86
N ARG A 46 48.77 8.14 37.52
CA ARG A 46 48.52 9.29 36.64
C ARG A 46 47.95 8.83 35.31
N GLN A 47 48.55 7.83 34.66
CA GLN A 47 48.02 7.27 33.42
C GLN A 47 46.62 6.68 33.57
N LYS A 48 46.32 6.03 34.71
CA LYS A 48 44.96 5.52 34.99
C LYS A 48 43.94 6.64 35.14
N VAL A 49 44.30 7.72 35.84
CA VAL A 49 43.43 8.89 36.00
C VAL A 49 43.21 9.59 34.66
N GLU A 50 44.28 9.83 33.91
CA GLU A 50 44.21 10.42 32.56
C GLU A 50 43.35 9.55 31.63
N LYS A 51 43.56 8.23 31.63
CA LYS A 51 42.75 7.28 30.85
C LYS A 51 41.28 7.30 31.25
N SER A 52 40.98 7.34 32.54
CA SER A 52 39.60 7.42 33.03
C SER A 52 38.93 8.71 32.55
N GLY A 53 39.67 9.82 32.55
CA GLY A 53 39.23 11.09 31.99
C GLY A 53 38.97 11.02 30.47
N THR A 54 39.85 10.37 29.70
CA THR A 54 39.66 10.20 28.26
C THR A 54 38.49 9.28 27.93
N ASP A 55 38.31 8.19 28.67
CA ASP A 55 37.21 7.24 28.47
C ASP A 55 35.86 7.91 28.77
N LEU A 56 35.79 8.75 29.83
CA LEU A 56 34.61 9.56 30.13
C LEU A 56 34.36 10.63 29.07
N ALA A 57 35.40 11.31 28.59
CA ALA A 57 35.27 12.29 27.51
C ALA A 57 34.75 11.64 26.22
N ALA A 58 35.24 10.44 25.89
CA ALA A 58 34.75 9.65 24.76
C ALA A 58 33.29 9.21 24.94
N HIS A 59 32.90 8.81 26.16
CA HIS A 59 31.50 8.47 26.50
C HIS A 59 30.57 9.68 26.33
N ILE A 60 30.96 10.86 26.82
CA ILE A 60 30.17 12.10 26.70
C ILE A 60 30.05 12.56 25.25
N ALA A 61 31.12 12.42 24.46
CA ALA A 61 31.13 12.81 23.05
C ALA A 61 30.40 11.81 22.14
N ALA A 62 30.21 10.57 22.57
CA ALA A 62 29.51 9.56 21.79
C ALA A 62 28.02 9.92 21.62
N ALA A 63 27.51 9.83 20.39
CA ALA A 63 26.10 10.06 20.11
C ALA A 63 25.18 9.02 20.77
N ASP A 64 25.68 7.78 20.91
CA ASP A 64 25.03 6.69 21.62
C ASP A 64 26.06 5.87 22.40
N PRO A 65 26.37 6.25 23.65
CA PRO A 65 27.31 5.51 24.49
C PRO A 65 26.73 4.19 25.03
N HIS A 66 25.45 3.91 24.81
CA HIS A 66 24.71 2.80 25.40
C HIS A 66 23.85 2.08 24.36
N THR A 67 24.52 1.36 23.47
CA THR A 67 23.92 0.70 22.29
C THR A 67 22.88 -0.38 22.60
N GLN A 68 22.75 -0.82 23.85
CA GLN A 68 21.68 -1.73 24.26
C GLN A 68 20.29 -1.07 24.29
N TYR A 69 20.20 0.27 24.24
CA TYR A 69 18.94 1.00 24.27
C TYR A 69 18.57 1.54 22.89
N ALA A 70 17.29 1.80 22.66
CA ALA A 70 16.84 2.44 21.43
C ALA A 70 17.36 3.89 21.35
N PRO A 71 17.84 4.36 20.17
CA PRO A 71 18.26 5.74 19.99
C PRO A 71 17.13 6.74 20.30
N LYS A 72 17.46 7.88 20.90
CA LYS A 72 16.48 8.95 21.18
C LYS A 72 15.88 9.55 19.91
N ALA A 73 16.72 9.71 18.88
CA ALA A 73 16.31 10.23 17.58
C ALA A 73 16.05 9.06 16.63
N SER A 74 14.85 9.01 16.05
CA SER A 74 14.45 8.01 15.05
C SER A 74 14.77 6.56 15.43
N PRO A 75 14.31 6.07 16.61
CA PRO A 75 14.51 4.68 16.98
C PRO A 75 13.86 3.73 15.97
N THR A 76 14.55 2.65 15.64
CA THR A 76 13.92 1.49 15.00
C THR A 76 13.45 0.54 16.10
N PHE A 77 12.14 0.38 16.26
CA PHE A 77 11.59 -0.59 17.22
C PHE A 77 11.62 -2.00 16.63
N THR A 78 12.13 -2.97 17.40
CA THR A 78 12.17 -4.40 17.02
C THR A 78 11.29 -5.23 17.97
N GLY A 79 10.90 -6.43 17.55
CA GLY A 79 10.00 -7.29 18.32
C GLY A 79 8.54 -6.80 18.32
N THR A 80 7.86 -6.88 19.47
CA THR A 80 6.46 -6.49 19.67
C THR A 80 6.36 -5.30 20.65
N PRO A 81 6.62 -4.06 20.19
CA PRO A 81 6.58 -2.89 21.05
C PRO A 81 5.15 -2.63 21.56
N THR A 82 5.01 -2.43 22.86
CA THR A 82 3.74 -2.04 23.49
C THR A 82 3.76 -0.56 23.83
N ALA A 83 2.64 0.13 23.59
CA ALA A 83 2.43 1.51 24.03
C ALA A 83 1.04 1.65 24.67
N PRO A 84 0.82 2.64 25.55
CA PRO A 84 -0.50 2.92 26.10
C PRO A 84 -1.50 3.28 24.99
N THR A 85 -2.70 2.71 25.04
CA THR A 85 -3.77 3.00 24.07
C THR A 85 -4.39 4.37 24.37
N PRO A 86 -4.30 5.35 23.45
CA PRO A 86 -4.92 6.65 23.63
C PRO A 86 -6.46 6.58 23.62
N ALA A 87 -7.12 7.62 24.12
CA ALA A 87 -8.56 7.78 23.96
C ALA A 87 -8.91 8.05 22.48
N ASN A 88 -10.08 7.60 22.01
CA ASN A 88 -10.48 7.70 20.60
C ASN A 88 -10.55 9.15 20.06
N SER A 89 -10.70 10.15 20.92
CA SER A 89 -10.74 11.57 20.54
C SER A 89 -9.37 12.27 20.58
N ASP A 90 -8.29 11.53 20.87
CA ASP A 90 -6.94 12.09 20.99
C ASP A 90 -6.38 12.46 19.61
N ASN A 91 -6.00 13.73 19.43
CA ASN A 91 -5.40 14.29 18.21
C ASN A 91 -3.96 14.77 18.41
N SER A 92 -3.31 14.33 19.49
CA SER A 92 -1.93 14.66 19.80
C SER A 92 -0.93 13.82 19.00
N LYS A 93 0.37 14.12 19.15
CA LYS A 93 1.47 13.41 18.47
C LYS A 93 1.88 12.10 19.17
N LYS A 94 0.98 11.49 19.95
CA LYS A 94 1.24 10.18 20.58
C LYS A 94 1.29 9.07 19.53
N LEU A 95 1.92 7.95 19.88
CA LEU A 95 1.93 6.76 19.04
C LEU A 95 0.50 6.18 18.95
N ALA A 96 0.04 5.92 17.74
CA ALA A 96 -1.20 5.19 17.50
C ALA A 96 -0.95 3.69 17.70
N THR A 97 -1.60 3.09 18.70
CA THR A 97 -1.56 1.63 18.90
C THR A 97 -2.52 0.92 17.94
N THR A 98 -2.28 -0.36 17.69
CA THR A 98 -3.19 -1.21 16.89
C THR A 98 -4.59 -1.25 17.50
N GLU A 99 -4.69 -1.26 18.84
CA GLU A 99 -5.96 -1.20 19.57
C GLU A 99 -6.71 0.12 19.31
N PHE A 100 -6.01 1.27 19.29
CA PHE A 100 -6.62 2.57 18.97
C PHE A 100 -7.21 2.58 17.56
N VAL A 101 -6.46 2.09 16.56
CA VAL A 101 -6.93 2.02 15.16
C VAL A 101 -8.14 1.09 15.04
N ALA A 102 -8.12 -0.07 15.71
CA ALA A 102 -9.25 -0.98 15.71
C ALA A 102 -10.51 -0.34 16.33
N LYS A 103 -10.38 0.38 17.44
CA LYS A 103 -11.48 1.12 18.07
C LYS A 103 -12.02 2.24 17.18
N ALA A 104 -11.13 3.00 16.53
CA ALA A 104 -11.52 4.08 15.62
C ALA A 104 -12.29 3.54 14.39
N LEU A 105 -11.82 2.44 13.81
CA LEU A 105 -12.50 1.77 12.68
C LEU A 105 -13.86 1.21 13.10
N ALA A 106 -13.94 0.57 14.28
CA ALA A 106 -15.20 0.06 14.81
C ALA A 106 -16.20 1.21 15.08
N ALA A 107 -15.73 2.35 15.60
CA ALA A 107 -16.59 3.52 15.79
C ALA A 107 -17.10 4.07 14.45
N LEU A 108 -16.25 4.12 13.41
CA LEU A 108 -16.65 4.54 12.07
C LEU A 108 -17.69 3.60 11.46
N ALA A 109 -17.43 2.28 11.47
CA ALA A 109 -18.36 1.28 10.93
C ALA A 109 -19.68 1.23 11.72
N GLY A 110 -19.61 1.33 13.05
CA GLY A 110 -20.78 1.32 13.92
C GLY A 110 -21.63 2.59 13.85
N SER A 111 -21.06 3.71 13.40
CA SER A 111 -21.81 4.96 13.28
C SER A 111 -22.87 4.94 12.18
N ALA A 112 -22.69 4.12 11.13
CA ALA A 112 -23.60 4.15 9.99
C ALA A 112 -23.56 2.85 9.13
N PRO A 113 -23.89 1.68 9.71
CA PRO A 113 -23.84 0.38 9.03
C PRO A 113 -24.72 0.36 7.77
N GLU A 114 -25.96 0.85 7.88
CA GLU A 114 -26.91 0.92 6.76
C GLU A 114 -26.40 1.87 5.66
N THR A 115 -25.77 3.00 6.02
CA THR A 115 -25.25 3.92 5.01
C THR A 115 -24.06 3.32 4.25
N LEU A 116 -23.18 2.60 4.94
CA LEU A 116 -22.04 1.93 4.29
C LEU A 116 -22.53 0.85 3.32
N ASP A 117 -23.61 0.16 3.68
CA ASP A 117 -24.29 -0.78 2.80
C ASP A 117 -24.90 -0.07 1.58
N THR A 118 -25.66 1.01 1.78
CA THR A 118 -26.20 1.80 0.64
C THR A 118 -25.11 2.33 -0.29
N LEU A 119 -23.96 2.76 0.24
CA LEU A 119 -22.82 3.20 -0.58
C LEU A 119 -22.25 2.04 -1.39
N LYS A 120 -22.16 0.84 -0.81
CA LYS A 120 -21.74 -0.37 -1.50
C LYS A 120 -22.75 -0.75 -2.60
N GLU A 121 -24.03 -0.74 -2.30
CA GLU A 121 -25.09 -1.03 -3.28
C GLU A 121 -25.06 -0.05 -4.46
N LEU A 122 -24.86 1.25 -4.18
CA LEU A 122 -24.72 2.27 -5.23
C LEU A 122 -23.45 2.05 -6.07
N ALA A 123 -22.31 1.74 -5.44
CA ALA A 123 -21.07 1.45 -6.14
C ALA A 123 -21.20 0.22 -7.04
N ASP A 124 -21.85 -0.84 -6.56
CA ASP A 124 -22.11 -2.05 -7.32
C ASP A 124 -23.12 -1.79 -8.47
N ALA A 125 -24.17 -0.98 -8.23
CA ALA A 125 -25.16 -0.59 -9.24
C ALA A 125 -24.55 0.24 -10.38
N LEU A 126 -23.53 1.05 -10.08
CA LEU A 126 -22.78 1.83 -11.07
C LEU A 126 -21.63 1.03 -11.70
N GLY A 127 -21.41 -0.22 -11.28
CA GLY A 127 -20.39 -1.12 -11.82
C GLY A 127 -18.96 -0.76 -11.41
N ASN A 128 -18.78 -0.02 -10.30
CA ASN A 128 -17.48 0.44 -9.79
C ASN A 128 -16.60 1.09 -10.89
N ASP A 129 -17.21 1.85 -11.80
CA ASP A 129 -16.54 2.43 -12.97
C ASP A 129 -15.93 3.81 -12.67
N PRO A 130 -14.59 3.95 -12.67
CA PRO A 130 -13.92 5.24 -12.45
C PRO A 130 -14.25 6.29 -13.51
N ASN A 131 -14.66 5.86 -14.70
CA ASN A 131 -15.03 6.73 -15.82
C ASN A 131 -16.54 6.62 -16.12
N PHE A 132 -17.38 6.42 -15.09
CA PHE A 132 -18.83 6.23 -15.24
C PHE A 132 -19.47 7.20 -16.24
N ALA A 133 -19.14 8.50 -16.14
CA ALA A 133 -19.63 9.51 -17.07
C ALA A 133 -19.24 9.23 -18.54
N THR A 134 -17.98 8.90 -18.80
CA THR A 134 -17.48 8.56 -20.14
C THR A 134 -18.10 7.27 -20.66
N THR A 135 -18.22 6.24 -19.84
CA THR A 135 -18.84 4.96 -20.22
C THR A 135 -20.31 5.13 -20.57
N VAL A 136 -21.05 5.91 -19.78
CA VAL A 136 -22.45 6.25 -20.08
C VAL A 136 -22.53 7.06 -21.37
N LEU A 137 -21.67 8.07 -21.56
CA LEU A 137 -21.61 8.85 -22.79
C LEU A 137 -21.32 8.00 -24.02
N ASN A 138 -20.40 7.03 -23.94
CA ASN A 138 -20.10 6.11 -25.03
C ASN A 138 -21.29 5.20 -25.35
N LYS A 139 -21.96 4.63 -24.33
CA LYS A 139 -23.19 3.83 -24.51
C LYS A 139 -24.33 4.66 -25.11
N LEU A 140 -24.41 5.95 -24.80
CA LEU A 140 -25.36 6.87 -25.40
C LEU A 140 -24.97 7.20 -26.86
N ALA A 141 -23.70 7.36 -27.15
CA ALA A 141 -23.19 7.61 -28.50
C ALA A 141 -23.39 6.41 -29.44
N GLU A 142 -23.45 5.19 -28.90
CA GLU A 142 -23.83 3.97 -29.64
C GLU A 142 -25.32 3.92 -30.02
N LYS A 143 -26.17 4.78 -29.45
CA LYS A 143 -27.56 4.88 -29.87
C LYS A 143 -27.62 5.51 -31.26
N LEU A 144 -28.28 4.79 -32.17
CA LEU A 144 -28.48 5.22 -33.55
C LEU A 144 -29.08 6.63 -33.60
N ALA A 145 -28.48 7.52 -34.38
CA ALA A 145 -28.98 8.86 -34.56
C ALA A 145 -30.38 8.83 -35.19
N LYS A 146 -31.24 9.77 -34.83
CA LYS A 146 -32.67 9.76 -35.20
C LYS A 146 -32.89 9.73 -36.72
N ASP A 147 -31.98 10.36 -37.46
CA ASP A 147 -31.92 10.41 -38.93
C ASP A 147 -31.43 9.11 -39.57
N GLN A 148 -30.74 8.26 -38.81
CA GLN A 148 -30.30 6.93 -39.25
C GLN A 148 -31.31 5.82 -38.89
N ASN A 149 -32.39 6.13 -38.17
CA ASN A 149 -33.46 5.17 -37.90
C ASN A 149 -34.08 4.67 -39.22
N GLY A 150 -33.97 3.37 -39.49
CA GLY A 150 -34.43 2.76 -40.73
C GLY A 150 -33.42 2.79 -41.88
N ALA A 151 -32.15 3.13 -41.62
CA ALA A 151 -31.06 3.06 -42.61
C ALA A 151 -30.75 1.61 -43.06
N ASP A 152 -31.17 0.62 -42.28
CA ASP A 152 -31.15 -0.80 -42.65
C ASP A 152 -32.26 -1.18 -43.64
N ILE A 153 -33.19 -0.27 -43.94
CA ILE A 153 -34.24 -0.44 -44.94
C ILE A 153 -33.67 0.03 -46.29
N PRO A 154 -33.42 -0.88 -47.26
CA PRO A 154 -32.76 -0.52 -48.53
C PRO A 154 -33.53 0.50 -49.37
N ASP A 155 -34.85 0.60 -49.16
CA ASP A 155 -35.68 1.67 -49.71
C ASP A 155 -36.85 1.95 -48.74
N PRO A 156 -36.74 2.99 -47.90
CA PRO A 156 -37.80 3.38 -46.97
C PRO A 156 -39.10 3.74 -47.69
N ALA A 157 -39.02 4.40 -48.86
CA ALA A 157 -40.17 4.84 -49.62
C ALA A 157 -40.94 3.67 -50.26
N LEU A 158 -40.25 2.61 -50.69
CA LEU A 158 -40.88 1.34 -51.08
C LEU A 158 -41.40 0.58 -49.86
N PHE A 159 -40.72 0.63 -48.72
CA PHE A 159 -41.13 -0.07 -47.51
C PHE A 159 -42.51 0.38 -47.01
N VAL A 160 -42.77 1.69 -46.92
CA VAL A 160 -44.11 2.23 -46.59
C VAL A 160 -45.15 2.04 -47.69
N LYS A 161 -44.73 1.74 -48.93
CA LYS A 161 -45.65 1.43 -50.05
C LYS A 161 -46.03 -0.05 -50.13
N LYS A 162 -45.41 -0.94 -49.34
CA LYS A 162 -45.70 -2.37 -49.36
C LYS A 162 -47.13 -2.65 -48.87
N PRO A 163 -47.81 -3.67 -49.43
CA PRO A 163 -49.25 -3.89 -49.21
C PRO A 163 -49.63 -4.12 -47.75
N TRP A 164 -48.73 -4.67 -46.93
CA TRP A 164 -48.99 -4.95 -45.51
C TRP A 164 -48.72 -3.75 -44.59
N PHE A 165 -48.04 -2.71 -45.07
CA PHE A 165 -47.79 -1.48 -44.31
C PHE A 165 -48.89 -0.44 -44.55
N ARG A 166 -49.53 -0.52 -45.72
CA ARG A 166 -50.74 0.24 -46.04
C ARG A 166 -51.96 -0.52 -45.53
N GLY A 167 -52.49 -0.09 -44.38
CA GLY A 167 -53.84 -0.46 -43.91
C GLY A 167 -54.97 0.10 -44.80
N SER A 168 -54.80 0.08 -46.11
CA SER A 168 -55.77 0.58 -47.08
C SER A 168 -55.71 -0.30 -48.32
N GLY A 169 -56.26 -1.51 -48.20
CA GLY A 169 -56.81 -2.20 -49.35
C GLY A 169 -57.92 -1.35 -49.93
N LYS A 170 -57.85 -1.03 -51.24
CA LYS A 170 -58.97 -0.42 -51.97
C LYS A 170 -60.03 -1.44 -52.39
N ASP A 171 -59.84 -2.69 -52.01
CA ASP A 171 -60.80 -3.77 -52.20
C ASP A 171 -61.12 -4.23 -50.78
N GLY A 172 -62.37 -4.14 -50.36
CA GLY A 172 -62.84 -4.35 -48.97
C GLY A 172 -62.69 -5.79 -48.42
N GLY A 173 -61.52 -6.42 -48.59
CA GLY A 173 -61.15 -7.70 -48.01
C GLY A 173 -60.28 -7.49 -46.77
N CYS A 174 -60.80 -7.89 -45.61
CA CYS A 174 -60.08 -7.89 -44.34
C CYS A 174 -58.95 -8.93 -44.39
N TYR A 175 -57.70 -8.52 -44.64
CA TYR A 175 -56.56 -9.43 -44.51
C TYR A 175 -56.02 -9.39 -43.08
N ARG A 176 -56.26 -10.48 -42.34
CA ARG A 176 -55.66 -10.72 -41.03
C ARG A 176 -54.14 -10.68 -41.15
N PHE A 177 -53.54 -9.85 -40.30
CA PHE A 177 -52.12 -9.82 -40.02
C PHE A 177 -51.71 -11.19 -39.45
N ILE A 178 -51.27 -12.12 -40.30
CA ILE A 178 -50.67 -13.37 -39.84
C ILE A 178 -49.26 -13.02 -39.39
N GLU A 179 -49.08 -12.99 -38.07
CA GLU A 179 -47.79 -12.98 -37.42
C GLU A 179 -46.88 -14.03 -38.05
N CYS A 180 -45.70 -13.60 -38.50
CA CYS A 180 -44.60 -14.51 -38.77
C CYS A 180 -43.35 -14.02 -38.04
N PHE A 181 -43.48 -13.84 -36.72
CA PHE A 181 -42.33 -13.78 -35.84
C PHE A 181 -42.07 -15.17 -35.27
N ARG A 182 -41.41 -16.03 -36.08
CA ARG A 182 -40.71 -17.19 -35.52
C ARG A 182 -39.22 -16.94 -35.61
N VAL A 183 -38.71 -16.24 -34.59
CA VAL A 183 -37.27 -16.23 -34.28
C VAL A 183 -36.94 -17.64 -33.80
N VAL A 184 -36.37 -18.47 -34.68
CA VAL A 184 -35.59 -19.64 -34.26
C VAL A 184 -34.13 -19.27 -34.43
N LYS A 185 -33.48 -18.92 -33.32
CA LYS A 185 -32.03 -18.94 -33.22
C LYS A 185 -31.57 -20.38 -33.48
N ASN A 186 -30.92 -20.62 -34.63
CA ASN A 186 -30.07 -21.80 -34.81
C ASN A 186 -28.72 -21.33 -35.38
N PRO A 187 -27.57 -21.60 -34.73
CA PRO A 187 -26.30 -20.93 -35.03
C PRO A 187 -25.59 -21.39 -36.32
N ASN A 188 -26.14 -22.34 -37.10
CA ASN A 188 -25.31 -23.14 -38.02
C ASN A 188 -25.73 -23.26 -39.49
N ARG A 189 -26.57 -22.37 -40.06
CA ARG A 189 -26.81 -22.40 -41.52
C ARG A 189 -26.75 -21.02 -42.16
N ARG A 190 -25.62 -20.79 -42.85
CA ARG A 190 -25.41 -19.67 -43.78
C ARG A 190 -26.29 -19.86 -45.02
N ARG A 191 -26.84 -18.74 -45.50
CA ARG A 191 -27.56 -18.51 -46.77
C ARG A 191 -29.06 -18.83 -46.77
N ARG A 192 -29.89 -17.79 -46.88
CA ARG A 192 -31.29 -17.88 -47.32
C ARG A 192 -31.50 -16.97 -48.52
N ILE A 193 -31.65 -17.59 -49.69
CA ILE A 193 -32.26 -16.99 -50.89
C ILE A 193 -33.76 -17.21 -50.73
N CYS A 194 -34.55 -16.14 -50.73
CA CYS A 194 -36.01 -16.25 -50.68
C CYS A 194 -36.56 -16.34 -52.11
N HIS A 195 -37.12 -17.48 -52.48
CA HIS A 195 -37.91 -17.65 -53.71
C HIS A 195 -39.35 -17.19 -53.44
N PHE A 196 -39.88 -16.30 -54.29
CA PHE A 196 -41.25 -15.78 -54.20
C PHE A 196 -42.08 -16.44 -55.30
N ALA A 197 -43.01 -17.33 -54.94
CA ALA A 197 -43.94 -17.97 -55.88
C ALA A 197 -45.33 -17.36 -55.73
N MET A 198 -45.85 -16.74 -56.81
CA MET A 198 -47.25 -16.30 -56.91
C MET A 198 -48.05 -17.35 -57.68
N GLY A 199 -49.03 -18.00 -57.03
CA GLY A 199 -50.04 -18.83 -57.69
C GLY A 199 -51.36 -18.07 -57.84
N LYS A 200 -51.88 -17.94 -59.07
CA LYS A 200 -53.24 -17.44 -59.36
C LYS A 200 -54.25 -18.57 -59.14
N SER A 201 -55.31 -18.30 -58.37
CA SER A 201 -56.45 -19.20 -58.16
C SER A 201 -57.55 -18.91 -59.19
N SER A 202 -57.85 -19.88 -60.05
CA SER A 202 -58.96 -19.84 -61.01
C SER A 202 -60.28 -20.16 -60.31
N SER A 203 -61.30 -19.35 -60.57
CA SER A 203 -62.67 -19.49 -60.08
C SER A 203 -63.43 -20.63 -60.78
N HIS A 204 -63.93 -21.61 -60.02
CA HIS A 204 -65.00 -22.52 -60.43
C HIS A 204 -66.34 -21.99 -59.92
N SER A 205 -67.22 -21.63 -60.86
CA SER A 205 -68.65 -21.45 -60.65
C SER A 205 -69.35 -22.80 -60.70
N ASN A 206 -70.16 -23.13 -59.69
CA ASN A 206 -71.49 -23.76 -59.79
C ASN A 206 -71.96 -24.17 -58.38
N PHE A 207 -73.09 -23.61 -57.94
CA PHE A 207 -74.15 -24.36 -57.23
C PHE A 207 -75.44 -23.51 -57.22
N GLU A 208 -76.48 -24.11 -57.81
CA GLU A 208 -77.94 -23.82 -57.83
C GLU A 208 -78.47 -22.46 -58.29
#